data_AF-A0A957ALY0-F1
#
_entry.id   AF-A0A957ALY0-F1
#
_cell.length_a   1.000
_cell.length_b   1.000
_cell.length_c   1.000
_cell.angle_alpha   90.00
_cell.angle_beta   90.00
_cell.angle_gamma   90.00
#
_symmetry.space_group_name_H-M   'P 1'
#
loop_
_entity.id
_entity.type
_entity.pdbx_description
1 polymer ?
#
loop_
_entity_poly.entity_id
_entity_poly.type
_entity_poly.pdbx_seq_one_letter_code
_entity_poly.pdbx_strand_id
1 'polypeptide(L)' 'MGTIGWPELLLILAVVLLVFGVGRIARVGGELGKGVSAFREGLKEGQDSAKAKDVAENSEDKDGGPAA' A
#
# COMPACT_ATOMS: atom_id res chain seq x y z
N MET A 1 4.32 25.95 25.40
CA MET A 1 4.90 24.59 25.37
C MET A 1 5.35 24.35 23.94
N GLY A 2 6.65 24.42 23.67
CA GLY A 2 7.19 24.44 22.30
C GLY A 2 6.83 23.18 21.53
N THR A 3 6.05 23.33 20.47
CA THR A 3 5.82 22.25 19.50
C THR A 3 7.13 22.06 18.75
N ILE A 4 7.71 20.86 18.83
CA ILE A 4 8.79 20.46 17.92
C ILE A 4 8.28 20.69 16.51
N GLY A 5 8.83 21.70 15.85
CA GLY A 5 8.40 22.11 14.53
C GLY A 5 9.08 21.26 13.46
N TRP A 6 8.64 21.47 12.23
CA TRP A 6 9.34 20.98 11.04
C TRP A 6 10.85 21.31 11.03
N PRO A 7 11.31 22.49 11.49
CA PRO A 7 12.75 22.81 11.51
C PRO A 7 13.57 21.92 12.44
N GLU A 8 13.10 21.67 13.67
CA GLU A 8 13.81 20.81 14.63
C GLU A 8 13.89 19.36 14.13
N LEU A 9 12.82 18.85 13.51
CA LEU A 9 12.83 17.50 12.93
C LEU A 9 13.82 17.38 11.76
N LEU A 10 13.92 18.40 10.90
CA LEU A 10 14.91 18.45 9.83
C LEU A 10 16.35 18.49 10.35
N LEU A 11 16.60 19.22 11.44
CA LEU A 11 17.92 19.27 12.08
C LEU A 11 18.32 17.89 12.62
N ILE A 12 17.41 17.20 13.31
CA ILE A 12 17.64 15.84 13.83
C ILE A 12 17.88 14.87 12.67
N LEU A 13 17.07 14.96 11.61
CA LEU A 13 17.23 14.14 10.40
C LEU A 13 18.60 14.37 9.75
N ALA A 14 19.07 15.62 9.68
CA ALA A 14 20.38 15.95 9.14
C ALA A 14 21.52 15.29 9.94
N VAL A 15 21.45 15.30 11.28
CA VAL A 15 22.44 14.62 12.13
C VAL A 15 22.41 13.10 11.92
N VAL A 16 21.22 12.50 11.85
CA VAL A 16 21.07 11.06 11.57
C VAL A 16 21.66 10.72 10.19
N LEU A 17 21.37 11.53 9.17
CA LEU A 17 21.94 11.35 7.83
C LEU A 17 23.47 11.50 7.82
N LEU A 18 24.04 12.35 8.67
CA LEU A 18 25.49 12.53 8.78
C LEU A 18 26.17 11.31 9.43
N VAL A 19 25.56 10.75 10.49
CA VAL A 19 26.09 9.59 11.23
C VAL A 19 25.94 8.31 10.42
N PHE A 20 24.75 8.07 9.85
CA PHE A 20 24.47 6.83 9.12
C PHE A 20 24.89 6.90 7.65
N GLY A 21 24.93 8.11 7.07
CA GLY A 21 25.18 8.34 5.65
C GLY A 21 23.95 8.12 4.77
N VAL A 22 23.80 8.95 3.74
CA VAL A 22 22.68 8.85 2.77
C VAL A 22 22.65 7.50 2.03
N GLY A 23 23.82 6.91 1.74
CA GLY A 23 23.91 5.64 1.01
C GLY A 23 23.41 4.43 1.82
N ARG A 24 23.66 4.39 3.14
CA ARG A 24 23.19 3.32 4.01
C ARG A 24 21.68 3.39 4.19
N ILE A 25 21.14 4.60 4.38
CA ILE A 25 19.69 4.83 4.52
C ILE A 25 18.95 4.50 3.22
N ALA A 26 19.48 4.90 2.05
CA ALA A 26 18.89 4.56 0.76
C ALA A 26 18.89 3.04 0.50
N ARG A 27 19.98 2.34 0.87
CA ARG A 27 20.06 0.87 0.72
C ARG A 27 19.01 0.15 1.57
N VAL A 28 18.94 0.47 2.86
CA VAL A 28 17.95 -0.13 3.78
C VAL A 28 16.53 0.26 3.37
N GLY A 29 16.29 1.54 3.07
CA GLY A 29 14.99 2.02 2.61
C GLY A 29 14.55 1.38 1.29
N GLY A 30 15.48 1.09 0.37
CA GLY A 30 15.18 0.38 -0.87
C GLY A 30 14.76 -1.07 -0.65
N GLU A 31 15.39 -1.79 0.29
CA GLU A 31 15.01 -3.16 0.66
C GLU A 31 13.64 -3.19 1.34
N LEU A 32 13.41 -2.28 2.30
CA LEU A 32 12.11 -2.14 2.96
C LEU A 32 11.01 -1.71 2.00
N GLY A 33 11.31 -0.77 1.09
CA GLY A 33 10.37 -0.25 0.12
C GLY A 33 9.86 -1.32 -0.85
N LYS A 34 10.73 -2.25 -1.28
CA LYS A 34 10.32 -3.40 -2.10
C LYS A 34 9.35 -4.32 -1.35
N GLY A 35 9.64 -4.61 -0.07
CA GLY A 35 8.75 -5.41 0.77
C GLY A 35 7.38 -4.75 0.99
N VAL A 36 7.37 -3.45 1.28
CA VAL A 36 6.13 -2.68 1.42
C VAL A 36 5.37 -2.59 0.09
N SER A 37 6.06 -2.44 -1.04
CA SER A 37 5.42 -2.43 -2.36
C SER A 37 4.71 -3.75 -2.66
N ALA A 38 5.41 -4.88 -2.46
CA ALA A 38 4.82 -6.20 -2.65
C ALA A 38 3.64 -6.45 -1.69
N PHE A 39 3.74 -5.97 -0.44
CA PHE A 39 2.64 -6.05 0.51
C PHE A 39 1.42 -5.23 0.06
N ARG A 40 1.63 -4.00 -0.41
CA ARG A 40 0.55 -3.15 -0.96
C ARG A 40 -0.10 -3.78 -2.19
N GLU A 41 0.69 -4.41 -3.05
CA GLU A 41 0.22 -5.07 -4.25
C GLU A 41 -0.62 -6.32 -3.93
N GLY A 42 -0.14 -7.17 -3.01
CA GLY A 42 -0.89 -8.33 -2.53
C GLY A 42 -2.20 -7.96 -1.82
N LEU A 43 -2.22 -6.87 -1.05
CA LEU A 43 -3.46 -6.35 -0.45
C LEU A 43 -4.46 -5.83 -1.50
N LYS A 44 -3.98 -5.31 -2.62
CA LYS A 44 -4.84 -4.83 -3.71
C LYS A 44 -5.38 -5.99 -4.52
N GLU A 45 -4.54 -6.97 -4.85
CA GLU A 45 -4.94 -8.20 -5.55
C GLU A 45 -5.94 -9.03 -4.74
N GLY A 46 -5.79 -9.09 -3.41
CA GLY A 46 -6.78 -9.71 -2.52
C GLY A 46 -8.14 -8.99 -2.50
N GLN A 47 -8.15 -7.66 -2.63
CA GLN A 47 -9.38 -6.87 -2.74
C GLN A 47 -10.04 -7.00 -4.12
N ASP A 48 -9.27 -6.99 -5.21
CA ASP A 48 -9.78 -7.20 -6.56
C ASP A 48 -10.30 -8.65 -6.74
N SER A 49 -9.66 -9.64 -6.12
CA SER A 49 -10.13 -11.04 -6.11
C SER A 49 -11.42 -11.23 -5.30
N ALA A 50 -11.64 -10.43 -4.26
CA ALA A 50 -12.92 -10.40 -3.57
C ALA A 50 -14.02 -9.77 -4.45
N LYS A 51 -13.69 -8.68 -5.16
CA LYS A 51 -14.63 -7.96 -6.03
C LYS A 51 -15.03 -8.74 -7.29
N ALA A 52 -14.18 -9.64 -7.79
CA ALA A 52 -14.48 -10.50 -8.94
C ALA A 52 -15.43 -11.66 -8.60
N LYS A 53 -15.52 -12.09 -7.32
CA LYS A 53 -16.42 -13.17 -6.90
C LYS A 53 -17.88 -12.72 -6.75
N ASP A 54 -18.12 -11.44 -6.42
CA ASP A 54 -19.48 -10.89 -6.32
C ASP A 54 -20.18 -10.67 -7.67
N VAL A 55 -19.44 -10.61 -8.80
CA VAL A 55 -20.05 -10.36 -10.13
C VAL A 55 -20.56 -11.66 -10.78
N ALA A 56 -20.14 -12.83 -10.30
CA ALA A 56 -20.56 -14.13 -10.85
C ALA A 56 -21.88 -14.67 -10.23
N GLU A 57 -22.37 -14.09 -9.13
CA GLU A 57 -23.57 -14.57 -8.40
C GLU A 57 -24.79 -13.65 -8.61
N ASN A 58 -24.98 -13.07 -9.80
CA ASN A 58 -26.18 -12.28 -10.11
C ASN A 58 -26.64 -12.41 -11.57
N SER A 59 -26.46 -13.57 -12.22
CA SER A 59 -26.86 -13.79 -13.62
C SER A 59 -27.68 -15.06 -13.87
N GLU A 60 -28.27 -15.65 -12.84
CA GLU A 60 -29.24 -16.74 -12.96
C GLU A 60 -30.55 -16.35 -12.27
N ASP A 61 -31.40 -15.57 -12.95
CA ASP A 61 -32.86 -15.55 -12.72
C ASP A 61 -33.56 -14.51 -13.62
N LYS A 62 -33.41 -14.62 -14.95
CA LYS A 62 -34.39 -14.11 -15.94
C LYS A 62 -34.27 -14.86 -17.27
N ASP A 63 -34.47 -16.18 -17.27
CA ASP A 63 -35.03 -16.82 -18.46
C ASP A 63 -36.04 -17.88 -18.04
N GLY A 64 -37.31 -17.49 -18.18
CA GLY A 64 -38.48 -18.27 -17.85
C GLY A 64 -39.59 -17.95 -18.83
N GLY A 65 -39.31 -17.99 -20.14
CA GLY A 65 -40.31 -18.40 -21.13
C GLY A 65 -40.20 -19.92 -21.26
N PRO A 66 -41.29 -20.71 -21.16
CA PRO A 66 -42.25 -20.75 -22.27
C PRO A 66 -43.71 -21.04 -21.85
N ALA A 67 -44.67 -20.47 -22.59
CA ALA A 67 -46.03 -21.00 -22.74
C ALA A 67 -46.57 -20.38 -24.06
N ALA A 68 -46.52 -21.11 -25.18
CA ALA A 68 -47.53 -22.08 -25.63
C ALA A 68 -48.89 -21.41 -25.87
#